data_AF-A0A1V6FJ97-F1
#
_entry.id   AF-A0A1V6FJ97-F1
#
_cell.length_a   1.000
_cell.length_b   1.000
_cell.length_c   1.000
_cell.angle_alpha   90.00
_cell.angle_beta   90.00
_cell.angle_gamma   90.00
#
_symmetry.space_group_name_H-M   'P 1'
#
loop_
_entity.id
_entity.type
_entity.pdbx_description
1 polymer ?
#
loop_
_entity_poly.entity_id
_entity_poly.type
_entity_poly.pdbx_seq_one_letter_code
_entity_poly.pdbx_strand_id
1 'polypeptide(L)'
;MFFKVMLSVLILSAGTILAETLRLPPEPAKKIIQFGWDNPTPDFLEKNIDLVEAHLPYDGIGIRMLGGTYDLDGAKFSTEGAMFGRIKFKAEWFEPHRQSLRNTKFKKLTHNFLRTSGPSFHGREFDLFDDAYWEASCHNFALFAAIAKDTGAKGLNFDLEDYGNNGIWQYRPGCGHAWPQAYDQARARGRQFITAITNEYPDITLFVFFWLDLAFGAADGMPLAFERLEGFRSGLLVGFVNGIYDALPPSALIVDGMEAHGYSVRNIDSLYRLRAQRETRFRRLVAPENQRKLREQTALAVATYLDSYINQKPPYCFQADIAKENMTAIEFFRRNLRLAVEFSDQYAWTWNEQRLWYPSTLPFGWQRKALDKNPEVPGPLWSQALPGIEDAINCARAPHDFALQQFASGRCSGNLLLNSSFEAETKQAAVLDLAPDSVVLDKVPNWETWQPKHSKGSFRLAANEGYDGRHAMQAVATNGGVIHQVVKINPNSVYVVRALAKTQAGAGATCGIAWRNQKGVWCNQLRNFAVPFSEDLDKGWRRATIVVHDIPENTAFLSVMLGMNSAGAPDQAVWFDEVEIHEILFKSETQHPQED
;
A
#
# COMPACT_ATOMS: atom_id res chain seq x y z
N MET A 1 14.64 -25.00 -69.32
CA MET A 1 14.66 -23.63 -69.88
C MET A 1 14.51 -22.67 -68.71
N PHE A 2 15.57 -22.44 -67.94
CA PHE A 2 16.46 -21.26 -68.00
C PHE A 2 15.80 -19.91 -67.67
N PHE A 3 16.06 -19.46 -66.43
CA PHE A 3 16.59 -18.14 -66.00
C PHE A 3 15.83 -16.82 -66.24
N LYS A 4 15.61 -16.07 -65.14
CA LYS A 4 16.05 -14.66 -64.82
C LYS A 4 15.16 -14.11 -63.68
N VAL A 5 15.61 -13.96 -62.43
CA VAL A 5 16.43 -12.88 -61.84
C VAL A 5 15.98 -11.46 -62.21
N MET A 6 15.36 -10.76 -61.25
CA MET A 6 15.48 -9.30 -61.01
C MET A 6 15.19 -9.09 -59.51
N LEU A 7 16.21 -8.91 -58.69
CA LEU A 7 17.00 -7.70 -58.40
C LEU A 7 16.39 -6.88 -57.24
N SER A 8 17.12 -6.99 -56.14
CA SER A 8 17.05 -6.29 -54.87
C SER A 8 17.03 -4.77 -55.02
N VAL A 9 16.07 -4.10 -54.38
CA VAL A 9 16.26 -2.78 -53.74
C VAL A 9 15.36 -2.76 -52.50
N LEU A 10 15.81 -3.34 -51.40
CA LEU A 10 15.34 -2.91 -50.08
C LEU A 10 16.45 -2.03 -49.53
N ILE A 11 16.16 -0.74 -49.50
CA ILE A 11 16.98 0.29 -48.90
C ILE A 11 17.21 -0.15 -47.45
N LEU A 12 18.45 -0.57 -47.15
CA LEU A 12 18.98 -0.54 -45.79
C LEU A 12 19.05 0.94 -45.39
N SER A 13 17.91 1.49 -44.97
CA SER A 13 17.96 2.51 -43.94
C SER A 13 18.41 1.77 -42.69
N ALA A 14 19.69 1.90 -42.38
CA ALA A 14 20.24 1.65 -41.05
C ALA A 14 19.44 2.52 -40.08
N GLY A 15 18.27 2.03 -39.67
CA GLY A 15 17.62 2.46 -38.46
C GLY A 15 18.57 2.04 -37.37
N THR A 16 19.38 2.98 -36.88
CA THR A 16 19.72 3.02 -35.48
C THR A 16 18.43 2.75 -34.72
N ILE A 17 18.22 1.50 -34.31
CA ILE A 17 17.38 1.20 -33.18
C ILE A 17 18.12 1.87 -32.03
N LEU A 18 17.88 3.18 -31.88
CA LEU A 18 17.95 3.81 -30.59
C LEU A 18 17.07 2.92 -29.74
N ALA A 19 17.70 2.13 -28.89
CA ALA A 19 17.06 1.65 -27.69
C ALA A 19 16.71 2.91 -26.90
N GLU A 20 15.66 3.62 -27.33
CA GLU A 20 14.83 4.38 -26.42
C GLU A 20 14.49 3.35 -25.35
N THR A 21 15.16 3.47 -24.22
CA THR A 21 14.82 2.73 -23.01
C THR A 21 13.32 2.88 -22.91
N LEU A 22 12.59 1.77 -23.05
CA LEU A 22 11.15 1.72 -22.91
C LEU A 22 10.86 2.07 -21.44
N ARG A 23 10.93 3.36 -21.12
CA ARG A 23 10.69 3.89 -19.78
C ARG A 23 9.18 3.91 -19.66
N LEU A 24 8.65 2.82 -19.15
CA LEU A 24 7.29 2.80 -18.65
C LEU A 24 7.13 3.98 -17.69
N PRO A 25 6.01 4.72 -17.75
CA PRO A 25 5.78 5.80 -16.79
C PRO A 25 5.88 5.20 -15.38
N PRO A 26 6.58 5.88 -14.45
CA PRO A 26 6.70 5.38 -13.10
C PRO A 26 5.30 5.25 -12.49
N GLU A 27 5.08 4.19 -11.73
CA GLU A 27 3.86 4.09 -10.94
C GLU A 27 3.73 5.32 -10.02
N PRO A 28 2.51 5.84 -9.80
CA PRO A 28 2.29 6.90 -8.83
C PRO A 28 2.86 6.50 -7.47
N ALA A 29 3.59 7.41 -6.83
CA ALA A 29 4.09 7.18 -5.49
C ALA A 29 2.92 6.88 -4.54
N LYS A 30 3.06 5.79 -3.77
CA LYS A 30 2.06 5.39 -2.78
C LYS A 30 2.00 6.42 -1.65
N LYS A 31 0.81 6.63 -1.12
CA LYS A 31 0.49 7.60 -0.07
C LYS A 31 -0.35 6.95 1.01
N ILE A 32 -0.07 7.26 2.27
CA ILE A 32 -0.86 6.75 3.40
C ILE A 32 -1.57 7.92 4.07
N ILE A 33 -2.89 7.83 4.19
CA ILE A 33 -3.75 8.86 4.77
C ILE A 33 -4.24 8.43 6.15
N GLN A 34 -4.15 9.32 7.13
CA GLN A 34 -4.67 9.05 8.47
C GLN A 34 -6.08 9.63 8.63
N PHE A 35 -7.02 8.74 8.99
CA PHE A 35 -8.34 9.10 9.47
C PHE A 35 -8.53 8.57 10.90
N GLY A 36 -9.35 9.25 11.70
CA GLY A 36 -9.63 8.80 13.05
C GLY A 36 -10.29 9.88 13.91
N TRP A 37 -10.56 9.51 15.17
CA TRP A 37 -11.19 10.43 16.12
C TRP A 37 -10.28 11.56 16.59
N ASP A 38 -8.96 11.41 16.45
CA ASP A 38 -7.95 12.44 16.74
C ASP A 38 -7.59 13.30 15.53
N ASN A 39 -8.32 13.21 14.41
CA ASN A 39 -8.15 14.15 13.30
C ASN A 39 -8.37 15.60 13.77
N PRO A 40 -7.46 16.53 13.43
CA PRO A 40 -7.48 17.90 13.94
C PRO A 40 -8.49 18.78 13.20
N THR A 41 -8.89 19.88 13.85
CA THR A 41 -9.61 20.99 13.21
C THR A 41 -8.62 21.98 12.57
N PRO A 42 -9.07 22.81 11.61
CA PRO A 42 -8.25 23.88 11.03
C PRO A 42 -7.55 24.78 12.05
N ASP A 43 -8.28 25.28 13.04
CA ASP A 43 -7.74 26.21 14.04
C ASP A 43 -6.68 25.56 14.93
N PHE A 44 -6.78 24.24 15.14
CA PHE A 44 -5.75 23.48 15.85
C PHE A 44 -4.50 23.33 14.98
N LEU A 45 -4.67 23.02 13.69
CA LEU A 45 -3.57 22.88 12.74
C LEU A 45 -2.77 24.17 12.59
N GLU A 46 -3.44 25.31 12.47
CA GLU A 46 -2.77 26.62 12.35
C GLU A 46 -1.77 26.87 13.49
N LYS A 47 -2.10 26.40 14.70
CA LYS A 47 -1.27 26.57 15.91
C LYS A 47 -0.27 25.44 16.15
N ASN A 48 -0.54 24.23 15.62
CA ASN A 48 0.14 23.00 16.04
C ASN A 48 0.66 22.15 14.87
N ILE A 49 0.71 22.65 13.63
CA ILE A 49 1.12 21.83 12.48
C ILE A 49 2.50 21.18 12.67
N ASP A 50 3.47 21.87 13.25
CA ASP A 50 4.81 21.31 13.51
C ASP A 50 4.75 20.12 14.50
N LEU A 51 3.90 20.19 15.53
CA LEU A 51 3.67 19.08 16.47
C LEU A 51 3.06 17.88 15.74
N VAL A 52 2.06 18.13 14.90
CA VAL A 52 1.32 17.11 14.16
C VAL A 52 2.23 16.40 13.14
N GLU A 53 3.00 17.15 12.35
CA GLU A 53 3.91 16.59 11.33
C GLU A 53 5.11 15.85 11.93
N ALA A 54 5.55 16.25 13.14
CA ALA A 54 6.61 15.55 13.87
C ALA A 54 6.19 14.14 14.32
N HIS A 55 4.91 13.92 14.61
CA HIS A 55 4.43 12.64 15.15
C HIS A 55 3.73 11.75 14.13
N LEU A 56 3.07 12.31 13.10
CA LEU A 56 2.32 11.50 12.14
C LEU A 56 3.24 10.92 11.05
N PRO A 57 3.41 9.59 10.93
CA PRO A 57 4.10 8.95 9.81
C PRO A 57 3.18 8.83 8.59
N TYR A 58 2.55 9.91 8.14
CA TYR A 58 1.58 9.88 7.04
C TYR A 58 1.92 10.93 5.96
N ASP A 59 1.29 10.80 4.79
CA ASP A 59 1.40 11.76 3.68
C ASP A 59 0.27 12.79 3.71
N GLY A 60 -0.78 12.52 4.48
CA GLY A 60 -1.94 13.40 4.62
C GLY A 60 -2.89 12.92 5.70
N ILE A 61 -3.85 13.78 6.00
CA ILE A 61 -4.84 13.57 7.07
C ILE A 61 -6.25 13.91 6.61
N GLY A 62 -7.24 13.32 7.28
CA GLY A 62 -8.56 13.90 7.37
C GLY A 62 -8.54 15.15 8.25
N ILE A 63 -9.18 16.24 7.81
CA ILE A 63 -9.33 17.48 8.58
C ILE A 63 -10.79 17.65 8.98
N ARG A 64 -11.07 17.71 10.29
CA ARG A 64 -12.44 17.82 10.78
C ARG A 64 -12.95 19.25 10.65
N MET A 65 -13.93 19.43 9.76
CA MET A 65 -14.59 20.72 9.51
C MET A 65 -15.90 20.89 10.29
N LEU A 66 -16.49 19.80 10.76
CA LEU A 66 -17.79 19.78 11.46
C LEU A 66 -17.61 19.76 12.99
N GLY A 67 -18.70 20.01 13.70
CA GLY A 67 -18.77 20.01 15.17
C GLY A 67 -18.93 21.40 15.80
N GLY A 68 -18.98 22.45 14.97
CA GLY A 68 -19.30 23.80 15.41
C GLY A 68 -20.81 23.97 15.70
N THR A 69 -21.13 24.83 16.67
CA THR A 69 -22.50 25.27 16.98
C THR A 69 -22.69 26.73 16.57
N TYR A 70 -23.67 27.01 15.72
CA TYR A 70 -23.93 28.32 15.13
C TYR A 70 -25.34 28.81 15.43
N ASP A 71 -25.59 30.09 15.19
CA ASP A 71 -26.94 30.66 15.24
C ASP A 71 -27.65 30.47 13.89
N LEU A 72 -28.82 29.84 13.95
CA LEU A 72 -29.73 29.67 12.84
C LEU A 72 -31.09 30.25 13.26
N ASP A 73 -31.34 31.48 12.84
CA ASP A 73 -32.58 32.21 13.06
C ASP A 73 -32.99 32.28 14.56
N GLY A 74 -32.01 32.54 15.42
CA GLY A 74 -32.19 32.64 16.87
C GLY A 74 -32.15 31.30 17.62
N ALA A 75 -31.96 30.17 16.92
CA ALA A 75 -31.76 28.85 17.51
C ALA A 75 -30.30 28.39 17.38
N LYS A 76 -29.84 27.58 18.34
CA LYS A 76 -28.52 26.94 18.26
C LYS A 76 -28.59 25.72 17.34
N PHE A 77 -27.72 25.70 16.34
CA PHE A 77 -27.61 24.63 15.35
C PHE A 77 -26.21 24.01 15.37
N SER A 78 -26.13 22.69 15.57
CA SER A 78 -24.87 21.94 15.46
C SER A 78 -24.68 21.45 14.02
N THR A 79 -23.47 21.62 13.50
CA THR A 79 -23.06 21.09 12.19
C THR A 79 -22.67 19.61 12.23
N GLU A 80 -22.50 19.04 13.42
CA GLU A 80 -22.15 17.62 13.61
C GLU A 80 -23.24 16.72 12.99
N GLY A 81 -22.85 15.87 12.02
CA GLY A 81 -23.77 14.96 11.34
C GLY A 81 -24.80 15.63 10.43
N ALA A 82 -24.68 16.94 10.15
CA ALA A 82 -25.71 17.71 9.44
C ALA A 82 -25.36 18.01 7.96
N MET A 83 -24.31 17.40 7.40
CA MET A 83 -23.95 17.60 5.98
C MET A 83 -25.08 17.22 5.04
N PHE A 84 -25.72 16.09 5.34
CA PHE A 84 -26.86 15.52 4.66
C PHE A 84 -28.13 15.94 5.41
N GLY A 85 -28.84 16.95 4.91
CA GLY A 85 -29.95 17.58 5.64
C GLY A 85 -30.69 18.64 4.84
N ARG A 86 -31.76 19.19 5.43
CA ARG A 86 -32.56 20.30 4.86
C ARG A 86 -31.93 21.68 5.07
N ILE A 87 -30.88 21.77 5.88
CA ILE A 87 -30.28 23.05 6.27
C ILE A 87 -29.10 23.35 5.36
N LYS A 88 -29.19 24.47 4.65
CA LYS A 88 -28.05 25.07 3.93
C LYS A 88 -27.11 25.72 4.92
N PHE A 89 -25.87 25.28 4.92
CA PHE A 89 -24.79 25.88 5.68
C PHE A 89 -24.48 27.27 5.15
N LYS A 90 -24.30 28.22 6.08
CA LYS A 90 -23.90 29.58 5.74
C LYS A 90 -22.37 29.64 5.61
N ALA A 91 -21.86 30.30 4.57
CA ALA A 91 -20.43 30.32 4.29
C ALA A 91 -19.63 30.96 5.44
N GLU A 92 -20.18 31.99 6.07
CA GLU A 92 -19.57 32.69 7.21
C GLU A 92 -19.31 31.80 8.43
N TRP A 93 -20.03 30.66 8.57
CA TRP A 93 -19.78 29.70 9.64
C TRP A 93 -18.41 29.02 9.50
N PHE A 94 -17.90 28.89 8.27
CA PHE A 94 -16.68 28.16 7.95
C PHE A 94 -15.53 29.08 7.49
N GLU A 95 -15.76 30.39 7.36
CA GLU A 95 -14.70 31.33 6.98
C GLU A 95 -13.51 31.36 7.97
N PRO A 96 -13.69 31.28 9.31
CA PRO A 96 -12.56 31.14 10.23
C PRO A 96 -11.72 29.89 9.94
N HIS A 97 -12.38 28.75 9.70
CA HIS A 97 -11.72 27.50 9.36
C HIS A 97 -10.96 27.59 8.04
N ARG A 98 -11.55 28.22 7.02
CA ARG A 98 -10.90 28.49 5.73
C ARG A 98 -9.64 29.34 5.92
N GLN A 99 -9.70 30.40 6.74
CA GLN A 99 -8.56 31.26 7.01
C GLN A 99 -7.44 30.50 7.75
N SER A 100 -7.78 29.69 8.76
CA SER A 100 -6.81 28.85 9.46
C SER A 100 -6.12 27.86 8.53
N LEU A 101 -6.84 27.26 7.58
CA LEU A 101 -6.24 26.39 6.56
C LEU A 101 -5.27 27.14 5.64
N ARG A 102 -5.60 28.36 5.18
CA ARG A 102 -4.69 29.20 4.37
C ARG A 102 -3.42 29.58 5.13
N ASN A 103 -3.55 29.80 6.43
CA ASN A 103 -2.44 30.18 7.30
C ASN A 103 -1.54 28.98 7.64
N THR A 104 -2.09 27.78 7.69
CA THR A 104 -1.36 26.54 7.99
C THR A 104 -0.32 26.23 6.92
N LYS A 105 0.93 26.00 7.33
CA LYS A 105 2.05 25.68 6.43
C LYS A 105 2.43 24.20 6.53
N PHE A 106 1.75 23.36 5.76
CA PHE A 106 2.07 21.95 5.63
C PHE A 106 3.43 21.74 4.94
N LYS A 107 4.33 20.95 5.53
CA LYS A 107 5.64 20.60 4.97
C LYS A 107 5.68 19.15 4.50
N LYS A 108 4.95 18.27 5.19
CA LYS A 108 4.90 16.82 4.97
C LYS A 108 3.50 16.36 4.61
N LEU A 109 2.48 16.76 5.38
CA LEU A 109 1.10 16.33 5.22
C LEU A 109 0.44 17.14 4.09
N THR A 110 0.62 16.68 2.85
CA THR A 110 0.22 17.40 1.64
C THR A 110 -0.97 16.77 0.90
N HIS A 111 -1.38 15.57 1.31
CA HIS A 111 -2.55 14.87 0.76
C HIS A 111 -3.74 14.94 1.72
N ASN A 112 -4.19 16.15 2.05
CA ASN A 112 -5.24 16.36 3.05
C ASN A 112 -6.64 16.35 2.42
N PHE A 113 -7.60 15.80 3.15
CA PHE A 113 -9.00 15.72 2.77
C PHE A 113 -9.87 16.38 3.83
N LEU A 114 -10.75 17.31 3.43
CA LEU A 114 -11.71 17.88 4.36
C LEU A 114 -12.75 16.81 4.68
N ARG A 115 -12.84 16.42 5.95
CA ARG A 115 -13.81 15.45 6.42
C ARG A 115 -15.18 16.10 6.48
N THR A 116 -16.07 15.51 5.74
CA THR A 116 -17.52 15.69 5.89
C THR A 116 -18.04 14.60 6.83
N SER A 117 -19.35 14.42 6.90
CA SER A 117 -19.97 13.33 7.64
C SER A 117 -20.70 12.40 6.69
N GLY A 118 -20.92 11.17 7.17
CA GLY A 118 -21.93 10.32 6.58
C GLY A 118 -23.34 10.90 6.72
N PRO A 119 -24.30 10.30 6.01
CA PRO A 119 -25.71 10.58 6.17
C PRO A 119 -26.19 10.12 7.57
N SER A 120 -26.22 11.06 8.52
CA SER A 120 -26.58 10.84 9.92
C SER A 120 -27.94 11.45 10.23
N PHE A 121 -29.00 10.64 10.12
CA PHE A 121 -30.37 11.11 10.32
C PHE A 121 -30.76 11.12 11.80
N HIS A 122 -31.10 12.31 12.31
CA HIS A 122 -31.75 12.47 13.60
C HIS A 122 -33.26 12.58 13.35
N GLY A 123 -33.96 11.44 13.36
CA GLY A 123 -35.39 11.34 13.03
C GLY A 123 -35.65 10.56 11.73
N ARG A 124 -36.90 10.10 11.53
CA ARG A 124 -37.29 9.18 10.45
C ARG A 124 -37.54 9.84 9.08
N GLU A 125 -37.01 11.03 8.83
CA GLU A 125 -37.39 11.88 7.69
C GLU A 125 -36.33 11.92 6.57
N PHE A 126 -35.82 10.77 6.14
CA PHE A 126 -35.12 10.70 4.85
C PHE A 126 -36.13 10.35 3.75
N ASP A 127 -36.19 11.20 2.73
CA ASP A 127 -36.94 10.96 1.50
C ASP A 127 -36.05 11.24 0.28
N LEU A 128 -35.92 10.24 -0.59
CA LEU A 128 -35.15 10.33 -1.83
C LEU A 128 -35.73 11.37 -2.81
N PHE A 129 -37.03 11.62 -2.72
CA PHE A 129 -37.79 12.52 -3.60
C PHE A 129 -37.86 13.96 -3.06
N ASP A 130 -37.23 14.23 -1.93
CA ASP A 130 -37.24 15.54 -1.30
C ASP A 130 -36.22 16.51 -1.91
N ASP A 131 -36.66 17.34 -2.83
CA ASP A 131 -35.78 18.29 -3.52
C ASP A 131 -35.10 19.28 -2.58
N ALA A 132 -35.80 19.77 -1.55
CA ALA A 132 -35.23 20.74 -0.60
C ALA A 132 -34.09 20.12 0.22
N TYR A 133 -34.23 18.85 0.60
CA TYR A 133 -33.17 18.10 1.27
C TYR A 133 -31.93 17.94 0.38
N TRP A 134 -32.13 17.53 -0.87
CA TRP A 134 -31.01 17.31 -1.79
C TRP A 134 -30.36 18.61 -2.24
N GLU A 135 -31.13 19.67 -2.42
CA GLU A 135 -30.61 21.00 -2.71
C GLU A 135 -29.71 21.51 -1.57
N ALA A 136 -30.17 21.39 -0.33
CA ALA A 136 -29.38 21.80 0.84
C ALA A 136 -28.12 20.94 1.03
N SER A 137 -28.24 19.62 0.89
CA SER A 137 -27.10 18.71 0.97
C SER A 137 -26.06 19.02 -0.13
N CYS A 138 -26.49 19.15 -1.39
CA CYS A 138 -25.59 19.49 -2.50
C CYS A 138 -24.90 20.85 -2.30
N HIS A 139 -25.62 21.84 -1.79
CA HIS A 139 -25.05 23.14 -1.41
C HIS A 139 -23.94 23.00 -0.36
N ASN A 140 -24.16 22.19 0.69
CA ASN A 140 -23.18 22.00 1.77
C ASN A 140 -21.89 21.34 1.25
N PHE A 141 -22.01 20.32 0.40
CA PHE A 141 -20.85 19.66 -0.22
C PHE A 141 -20.14 20.57 -1.22
N ALA A 142 -20.87 21.36 -2.01
CA ALA A 142 -20.29 22.36 -2.90
C ALA A 142 -19.48 23.42 -2.13
N LEU A 143 -20.03 23.93 -1.01
CA LEU A 143 -19.32 24.86 -0.13
C LEU A 143 -17.98 24.27 0.36
N PHE A 144 -17.98 23.01 0.79
CA PHE A 144 -16.75 22.36 1.25
C PHE A 144 -15.77 22.08 0.10
N ALA A 145 -16.27 21.75 -1.10
CA ALA A 145 -15.44 21.59 -2.29
C ALA A 145 -14.74 22.91 -2.67
N ALA A 146 -15.47 24.03 -2.60
CA ALA A 146 -14.91 25.37 -2.82
C ALA A 146 -13.82 25.70 -1.79
N ILE A 147 -14.06 25.41 -0.49
CA ILE A 147 -13.05 25.58 0.56
C ILE A 147 -11.82 24.70 0.28
N ALA A 148 -12.03 23.42 -0.04
CA ALA A 148 -10.94 22.48 -0.30
C ALA A 148 -10.03 22.96 -1.44
N LYS A 149 -10.61 23.43 -2.55
CA LYS A 149 -9.88 24.00 -3.68
C LYS A 149 -9.09 25.23 -3.27
N ASP A 150 -9.74 26.15 -2.56
CA ASP A 150 -9.15 27.42 -2.13
C ASP A 150 -7.99 27.25 -1.15
N THR A 151 -8.05 26.24 -0.30
CA THR A 151 -7.02 25.97 0.72
C THR A 151 -5.97 24.97 0.25
N GLY A 152 -6.04 24.49 -1.00
CA GLY A 152 -5.10 23.52 -1.57
C GLY A 152 -5.24 22.09 -1.03
N ALA A 153 -6.38 21.74 -0.41
CA ALA A 153 -6.67 20.35 -0.05
C ALA A 153 -6.92 19.50 -1.31
N LYS A 154 -6.64 18.20 -1.25
CA LYS A 154 -6.82 17.28 -2.39
C LYS A 154 -8.29 17.03 -2.71
N GLY A 155 -9.16 17.21 -1.72
CA GLY A 155 -10.59 17.19 -1.91
C GLY A 155 -11.33 16.88 -0.62
N LEU A 156 -12.40 16.10 -0.74
CA LEU A 156 -13.28 15.77 0.37
C LEU A 156 -13.15 14.31 0.76
N ASN A 157 -13.33 14.03 2.04
CA ASN A 157 -13.64 12.71 2.53
C ASN A 157 -15.09 12.66 3.00
N PHE A 158 -15.82 11.62 2.60
CA PHE A 158 -17.18 11.38 3.06
C PHE A 158 -17.45 9.90 3.24
N ASP A 159 -18.55 9.63 3.91
CA ASP A 159 -19.00 8.29 4.26
C ASP A 159 -20.39 8.06 3.67
N LEU A 160 -20.63 6.86 3.15
CA LEU A 160 -21.93 6.42 2.62
C LEU A 160 -22.58 5.38 3.53
N GLU A 161 -22.00 5.07 4.68
CA GLU A 161 -22.62 4.22 5.69
C GLU A 161 -23.89 4.85 6.29
N ASP A 162 -24.86 3.99 6.58
CA ASP A 162 -26.15 4.35 7.21
C ASP A 162 -26.02 4.39 8.73
N TYR A 163 -25.53 5.52 9.26
CA TYR A 163 -25.45 5.77 10.68
C TYR A 163 -26.84 5.96 11.30
N GLY A 164 -27.16 5.15 12.32
CA GLY A 164 -28.46 5.14 13.00
C GLY A 164 -29.43 4.07 12.50
N ASN A 165 -29.02 3.22 11.54
CA ASN A 165 -29.84 2.12 11.01
C ASN A 165 -31.18 2.60 10.41
N ASN A 166 -31.11 3.71 9.68
CA ASN A 166 -32.27 4.42 9.15
C ASN A 166 -32.68 3.96 7.75
N GLY A 167 -31.93 3.05 7.14
CA GLY A 167 -32.25 2.38 5.86
C GLY A 167 -32.19 3.31 4.67
N ILE A 168 -31.19 4.20 4.62
CA ILE A 168 -31.14 5.37 3.72
C ILE A 168 -30.96 4.94 2.25
N TRP A 169 -30.23 3.85 2.05
CA TRP A 169 -30.01 3.25 0.74
C TRP A 169 -30.92 2.05 0.50
N GLN A 170 -31.84 1.78 1.44
CA GLN A 170 -32.76 0.67 1.36
C GLN A 170 -34.02 1.14 0.65
N TYR A 171 -34.41 0.43 -0.41
CA TYR A 171 -35.72 0.66 -1.00
C TYR A 171 -36.84 0.22 -0.05
N ARG A 172 -37.87 1.05 0.05
CA ARG A 172 -39.06 0.81 0.86
C ARG A 172 -40.28 0.94 -0.04
N PRO A 173 -41.04 -0.13 -0.30
CA PRO A 173 -42.26 -0.05 -1.11
C PRO A 173 -43.29 0.98 -0.60
N GLY A 174 -43.24 1.33 0.69
CA GLY A 174 -44.09 2.35 1.30
C GLY A 174 -43.74 3.80 0.94
N CYS A 175 -42.70 4.07 0.14
CA CYS A 175 -42.35 5.44 -0.30
C CYS A 175 -43.27 6.01 -1.39
N GLY A 176 -44.24 5.23 -1.89
CA GLY A 176 -45.17 5.68 -2.93
C GLY A 176 -44.63 5.59 -4.36
N HIS A 177 -43.40 5.10 -4.55
CA HIS A 177 -42.76 4.94 -5.85
C HIS A 177 -42.34 3.48 -6.07
N ALA A 178 -42.48 2.98 -7.30
CA ALA A 178 -42.04 1.64 -7.66
C ALA A 178 -40.50 1.54 -7.67
N TRP A 179 -39.96 0.34 -7.50
CA TRP A 179 -38.51 0.10 -7.42
C TRP A 179 -37.71 0.76 -8.56
N PRO A 180 -38.07 0.61 -9.85
CA PRO A 180 -37.32 1.27 -10.92
C PRO A 180 -37.31 2.80 -10.81
N GLN A 181 -38.43 3.41 -10.37
CA GLN A 181 -38.53 4.86 -10.20
C GLN A 181 -37.67 5.34 -9.03
N ALA A 182 -37.64 4.60 -7.92
CA ALA A 182 -36.76 4.90 -6.79
C ALA A 182 -35.28 4.75 -7.18
N TYR A 183 -34.93 3.72 -7.94
CA TYR A 183 -33.56 3.55 -8.46
C TYR A 183 -33.15 4.71 -9.37
N ASP A 184 -34.00 5.08 -10.34
CA ASP A 184 -33.75 6.20 -11.25
C ASP A 184 -33.64 7.52 -10.51
N GLN A 185 -34.46 7.73 -9.47
CA GLN A 185 -34.34 8.91 -8.62
C GLN A 185 -33.01 8.92 -7.88
N ALA A 186 -32.54 7.78 -7.34
CA ALA A 186 -31.23 7.71 -6.70
C ALA A 186 -30.12 8.07 -7.68
N ARG A 187 -30.21 7.59 -8.93
CA ARG A 187 -29.30 7.96 -10.03
C ARG A 187 -29.37 9.46 -10.35
N ALA A 188 -30.56 10.07 -10.36
CA ALA A 188 -30.69 11.51 -10.51
C ALA A 188 -30.02 12.29 -9.36
N ARG A 189 -30.17 11.84 -8.12
CA ARG A 189 -29.53 12.45 -6.94
C ARG A 189 -28.01 12.33 -6.96
N GLY A 190 -27.47 11.20 -7.40
CA GLY A 190 -26.03 11.03 -7.61
C GLY A 190 -25.47 12.03 -8.61
N ARG A 191 -26.21 12.25 -9.72
CA ARG A 191 -25.85 13.24 -10.74
C ARG A 191 -25.88 14.66 -10.19
N GLN A 192 -26.93 15.01 -9.45
CA GLN A 192 -27.07 16.31 -8.80
C GLN A 192 -25.91 16.57 -7.84
N PHE A 193 -25.59 15.57 -7.01
CA PHE A 193 -24.54 15.63 -6.00
C PHE A 193 -23.16 15.87 -6.59
N ILE A 194 -22.74 15.04 -7.55
CA ILE A 194 -21.39 15.18 -8.13
C ILE A 194 -21.27 16.47 -8.95
N THR A 195 -22.34 16.89 -9.63
CA THR A 195 -22.35 18.13 -10.42
C THR A 195 -22.14 19.34 -9.51
N ALA A 196 -22.82 19.39 -8.36
CA ALA A 196 -22.67 20.49 -7.40
C ALA A 196 -21.23 20.60 -6.88
N ILE A 197 -20.61 19.46 -6.52
CA ILE A 197 -19.22 19.42 -6.04
C ILE A 197 -18.25 19.85 -7.14
N THR A 198 -18.38 19.28 -8.34
CA THR A 198 -17.38 19.44 -9.42
C THR A 198 -17.50 20.78 -10.15
N ASN A 199 -18.63 21.47 -10.03
CA ASN A 199 -18.73 22.87 -10.46
C ASN A 199 -17.78 23.78 -9.66
N GLU A 200 -17.60 23.51 -8.36
CA GLU A 200 -16.69 24.27 -7.52
C GLU A 200 -15.24 23.77 -7.67
N TYR A 201 -15.04 22.45 -7.71
CA TYR A 201 -13.73 21.81 -7.80
C TYR A 201 -13.69 20.69 -8.88
N PRO A 202 -13.40 21.03 -10.15
CA PRO A 202 -13.51 20.09 -11.28
C PRO A 202 -12.54 18.90 -11.26
N ASP A 203 -11.35 19.08 -10.69
CA ASP A 203 -10.27 18.08 -10.58
C ASP A 203 -10.15 17.49 -9.16
N ILE A 204 -11.25 17.53 -8.41
CA ILE A 204 -11.30 17.06 -7.03
C ILE A 204 -11.02 15.55 -6.90
N THR A 205 -10.34 15.17 -5.83
CA THR A 205 -10.29 13.78 -5.35
C THR A 205 -11.31 13.56 -4.24
N LEU A 206 -12.24 12.63 -4.45
CA LEU A 206 -13.25 12.23 -3.47
C LEU A 206 -12.85 10.93 -2.81
N PHE A 207 -12.45 10.99 -1.54
CA PHE A 207 -12.08 9.83 -0.74
C PHE A 207 -13.31 9.30 0.01
N VAL A 208 -13.77 8.11 -0.33
CA VAL A 208 -15.00 7.55 0.23
C VAL A 208 -14.69 6.27 0.97
N PHE A 209 -15.01 6.19 2.25
CA PHE A 209 -14.71 5.02 3.07
C PHE A 209 -15.38 3.75 2.56
N PHE A 210 -16.67 3.87 2.26
CA PHE A 210 -17.48 2.84 1.64
C PHE A 210 -17.96 3.30 0.27
N TRP A 211 -17.72 2.49 -0.75
CA TRP A 211 -18.23 2.75 -2.10
C TRP A 211 -19.30 1.71 -2.46
N LEU A 212 -19.01 0.81 -3.39
CA LEU A 212 -19.94 -0.27 -3.77
C LEU A 212 -19.75 -1.54 -2.93
N ASP A 213 -18.76 -1.59 -2.05
CA ASP A 213 -18.48 -2.72 -1.18
C ASP A 213 -19.60 -2.99 -0.15
N LEU A 214 -20.40 -1.97 0.18
CA LEU A 214 -21.67 -2.12 0.92
C LEU A 214 -22.78 -2.83 0.14
N ALA A 215 -22.66 -2.95 -1.19
CA ALA A 215 -23.67 -3.56 -2.06
C ALA A 215 -23.21 -4.91 -2.66
N PHE A 216 -22.05 -5.43 -2.26
CA PHE A 216 -21.44 -6.62 -2.85
C PHE A 216 -22.31 -7.87 -2.82
N GLY A 217 -23.09 -8.08 -1.76
CA GLY A 217 -23.99 -9.24 -1.66
C GLY A 217 -25.02 -9.31 -2.78
N ALA A 218 -25.47 -8.16 -3.32
CA ALA A 218 -26.41 -8.12 -4.44
C ALA A 218 -25.77 -8.60 -5.76
N ALA A 219 -24.44 -8.53 -5.91
CA ALA A 219 -23.72 -8.87 -7.13
C ALA A 219 -23.45 -10.38 -7.33
N ASP A 220 -23.67 -11.23 -6.32
CA ASP A 220 -23.30 -12.66 -6.38
C ASP A 220 -24.24 -13.54 -7.24
N GLY A 221 -25.42 -13.06 -7.65
CA GLY A 221 -26.51 -13.83 -8.29
C GLY A 221 -26.87 -13.39 -9.72
N MET A 222 -25.86 -13.17 -10.57
CA MET A 222 -26.05 -12.79 -11.98
C MET A 222 -26.99 -13.76 -12.75
N PRO A 223 -27.83 -13.27 -13.69
CA PRO A 223 -27.93 -11.90 -14.19
C PRO A 223 -28.84 -10.95 -13.38
N LEU A 224 -29.46 -11.43 -12.29
CA LEU A 224 -30.55 -10.73 -11.58
C LEU A 224 -30.08 -9.63 -10.61
N ALA A 225 -28.99 -8.92 -10.91
CA ALA A 225 -28.44 -7.94 -9.97
C ALA A 225 -29.42 -6.81 -9.69
N PHE A 226 -30.15 -6.32 -10.70
CA PHE A 226 -31.11 -5.24 -10.54
C PHE A 226 -32.29 -5.63 -9.64
N GLU A 227 -32.83 -6.84 -9.82
CA GLU A 227 -33.92 -7.38 -9.00
C GLU A 227 -33.45 -7.67 -7.58
N ARG A 228 -32.22 -8.16 -7.40
CA ARG A 228 -31.66 -8.40 -6.06
C ARG A 228 -31.38 -7.12 -5.29
N LEU A 229 -31.07 -6.02 -5.98
CA LEU A 229 -30.86 -4.72 -5.36
C LEU A 229 -32.14 -4.19 -4.69
N GLU A 230 -33.33 -4.51 -5.20
CA GLU A 230 -34.61 -4.12 -4.60
C GLU A 230 -34.72 -4.56 -3.13
N GLY A 231 -34.27 -5.78 -2.83
CA GLY A 231 -34.29 -6.35 -1.48
C GLY A 231 -33.05 -6.08 -0.63
N PHE A 232 -32.04 -5.38 -1.15
CA PHE A 232 -30.76 -5.19 -0.46
C PHE A 232 -30.73 -3.88 0.34
N ARG A 233 -30.11 -3.89 1.53
CA ARG A 233 -30.06 -2.71 2.42
C ARG A 233 -29.37 -1.50 1.78
N SER A 234 -28.46 -1.75 0.84
CA SER A 234 -27.74 -0.72 0.08
C SER A 234 -28.11 -0.72 -1.41
N GLY A 235 -29.34 -1.13 -1.75
CA GLY A 235 -29.80 -1.24 -3.14
C GLY A 235 -29.77 0.09 -3.91
N LEU A 236 -30.30 1.15 -3.31
CA LEU A 236 -30.39 2.49 -3.93
C LEU A 236 -29.03 3.18 -4.01
N LEU A 237 -28.06 2.81 -3.18
CA LEU A 237 -26.68 3.30 -3.27
C LEU A 237 -26.08 3.03 -4.65
N VAL A 238 -26.42 1.89 -5.27
CA VAL A 238 -25.94 1.55 -6.62
C VAL A 238 -26.52 2.51 -7.67
N GLY A 239 -27.79 2.91 -7.54
CA GLY A 239 -28.39 3.95 -8.37
C GLY A 239 -27.65 5.28 -8.20
N PHE A 240 -27.46 5.71 -6.95
CA PHE A 240 -26.72 6.94 -6.60
C PHE A 240 -25.29 6.96 -7.17
N VAL A 241 -24.51 5.89 -7.00
CA VAL A 241 -23.16 5.77 -7.55
C VAL A 241 -23.15 5.81 -9.09
N ASN A 242 -24.12 5.16 -9.75
CA ASN A 242 -24.26 5.30 -11.21
C ASN A 242 -24.55 6.75 -11.62
N GLY A 243 -25.34 7.46 -10.83
CA GLY A 243 -25.61 8.88 -11.02
C GLY A 243 -24.36 9.75 -10.94
N ILE A 244 -23.50 9.44 -9.98
CA ILE A 244 -22.19 10.09 -9.86
C ILE A 244 -21.37 9.84 -11.14
N TYR A 245 -21.27 8.59 -11.60
CA TYR A 245 -20.53 8.30 -12.83
C TYR A 245 -21.14 8.97 -14.06
N ASP A 246 -22.46 9.15 -14.14
CA ASP A 246 -23.09 9.84 -15.28
C ASP A 246 -22.52 11.25 -15.49
N ALA A 247 -22.30 11.99 -14.40
CA ALA A 247 -21.82 13.38 -14.44
C ALA A 247 -20.38 13.59 -13.97
N LEU A 248 -19.65 12.54 -13.58
CA LEU A 248 -18.24 12.66 -13.16
C LEU A 248 -17.39 13.19 -14.32
N PRO A 249 -16.73 14.37 -14.19
CA PRO A 249 -15.86 14.91 -15.23
C PRO A 249 -14.55 14.12 -15.28
N PRO A 250 -13.85 14.04 -16.44
CA PRO A 250 -12.64 13.22 -16.58
C PRO A 250 -11.48 13.56 -15.63
N SER A 251 -11.45 14.79 -15.10
CA SER A 251 -10.42 15.27 -14.17
C SER A 251 -10.66 14.88 -12.72
N ALA A 252 -11.89 14.51 -12.34
CA ALA A 252 -12.20 14.11 -10.97
C ALA A 252 -11.85 12.63 -10.73
N LEU A 253 -11.43 12.33 -9.50
CA LEU A 253 -11.05 10.98 -9.07
C LEU A 253 -11.90 10.52 -7.89
N ILE A 254 -12.45 9.32 -7.97
CA ILE A 254 -13.00 8.61 -6.80
C ILE A 254 -11.89 7.74 -6.21
N VAL A 255 -11.71 7.82 -4.90
CA VAL A 255 -10.89 6.88 -4.13
C VAL A 255 -11.83 6.04 -3.28
N ASP A 256 -11.98 4.78 -3.69
CA ASP A 256 -12.77 3.75 -3.03
C ASP A 256 -11.97 3.16 -1.86
N GLY A 257 -12.39 3.51 -0.65
CA GLY A 257 -11.76 3.14 0.61
C GLY A 257 -11.93 1.66 1.00
N MET A 258 -12.84 0.93 0.33
CA MET A 258 -13.05 -0.51 0.53
C MET A 258 -13.13 -0.92 2.01
N GLU A 259 -13.74 -0.10 2.87
CA GLU A 259 -13.67 -0.29 4.32
C GLU A 259 -14.22 -1.65 4.76
N ALA A 260 -15.37 -2.07 4.20
CA ALA A 260 -16.06 -3.30 4.63
C ALA A 260 -15.19 -4.55 4.48
N HIS A 261 -14.26 -4.54 3.53
CA HIS A 261 -13.38 -5.67 3.24
C HIS A 261 -11.93 -5.41 3.69
N GLY A 262 -11.47 -4.16 3.65
CA GLY A 262 -10.12 -3.75 4.03
C GLY A 262 -9.79 -4.06 5.49
N TYR A 263 -10.69 -3.76 6.42
CA TYR A 263 -10.50 -4.08 7.84
C TYR A 263 -10.41 -5.59 8.14
N SER A 264 -10.87 -6.43 7.19
CA SER A 264 -10.80 -7.89 7.30
C SER A 264 -9.54 -8.51 6.68
N VAL A 265 -8.63 -7.69 6.12
CA VAL A 265 -7.37 -8.20 5.55
C VAL A 265 -6.50 -8.80 6.66
N ARG A 266 -6.03 -10.04 6.44
CA ARG A 266 -5.11 -10.74 7.35
C ARG A 266 -3.79 -11.12 6.71
N ASN A 267 -3.77 -11.28 5.39
CA ASN A 267 -2.65 -11.81 4.62
C ASN A 267 -2.86 -11.51 3.12
N ILE A 268 -1.93 -11.98 2.28
CA ILE A 268 -1.96 -11.74 0.83
C ILE A 268 -3.20 -12.36 0.16
N ASP A 269 -3.67 -13.52 0.61
CA ASP A 269 -4.87 -14.18 0.07
C ASP A 269 -6.13 -13.35 0.27
N SER A 270 -6.22 -12.65 1.41
CA SER A 270 -7.31 -11.71 1.69
C SER A 270 -7.36 -10.59 0.65
N LEU A 271 -6.19 -10.11 0.21
CA LEU A 271 -6.08 -9.04 -0.77
C LEU A 271 -6.28 -9.50 -2.21
N TYR A 272 -5.80 -10.69 -2.57
CA TYR A 272 -6.17 -11.32 -3.85
C TYR A 272 -7.68 -11.48 -3.97
N ARG A 273 -8.33 -11.95 -2.90
CA ARG A 273 -9.79 -12.06 -2.86
C ARG A 273 -10.46 -10.69 -2.97
N LEU A 274 -9.98 -9.69 -2.23
CA LEU A 274 -10.51 -8.32 -2.27
C LEU A 274 -10.43 -7.75 -3.68
N ARG A 275 -9.26 -7.79 -4.34
CA ARG A 275 -9.10 -7.30 -5.73
C ARG A 275 -10.00 -8.08 -6.70
N ALA A 276 -10.03 -9.41 -6.62
CA ALA A 276 -10.85 -10.23 -7.51
C ALA A 276 -12.37 -9.97 -7.32
N GLN A 277 -12.82 -9.85 -6.07
CA GLN A 277 -14.22 -9.54 -5.75
C GLN A 277 -14.58 -8.13 -6.19
N ARG A 278 -13.73 -7.13 -5.93
CA ARG A 278 -13.95 -5.76 -6.39
C ARG A 278 -14.12 -5.71 -7.90
N GLU A 279 -13.16 -6.24 -8.66
CA GLU A 279 -13.22 -6.23 -10.13
C GLU A 279 -14.46 -6.93 -10.67
N THR A 280 -14.81 -8.08 -10.09
CA THR A 280 -15.97 -8.86 -10.53
C THR A 280 -17.28 -8.17 -10.17
N ARG A 281 -17.43 -7.67 -8.93
CA ARG A 281 -18.69 -7.13 -8.42
C ARG A 281 -18.93 -5.69 -8.90
N PHE A 282 -17.90 -4.88 -9.07
CA PHE A 282 -18.04 -3.55 -9.64
C PHE A 282 -18.58 -3.61 -11.07
N ARG A 283 -18.06 -4.53 -11.90
CA ARG A 283 -18.58 -4.74 -13.27
C ARG A 283 -20.06 -5.15 -13.30
N ARG A 284 -20.55 -5.73 -12.21
CA ARG A 284 -21.91 -6.24 -12.04
C ARG A 284 -22.91 -5.22 -11.50
N LEU A 285 -22.43 -4.20 -10.78
CA LEU A 285 -23.23 -3.11 -10.18
C LEU A 285 -23.14 -1.80 -11.00
N VAL A 286 -22.04 -1.69 -11.74
CA VAL A 286 -21.68 -0.74 -12.80
C VAL A 286 -22.60 -0.65 -14.02
N ALA A 287 -23.37 0.41 -14.29
CA ALA A 287 -24.08 0.52 -15.59
C ALA A 287 -23.07 0.45 -16.77
N PRO A 288 -23.39 -0.23 -17.89
CA PRO A 288 -22.44 -0.44 -18.99
C PRO A 288 -21.77 0.83 -19.52
N GLU A 289 -22.53 1.92 -19.63
CA GLU A 289 -22.06 3.24 -20.07
C GLU A 289 -21.04 3.87 -19.12
N ASN A 290 -21.06 3.48 -17.84
CA ASN A 290 -20.19 4.02 -16.78
C ASN A 290 -18.94 3.17 -16.53
N GLN A 291 -18.80 2.01 -17.19
CA GLN A 291 -17.68 1.08 -17.01
C GLN A 291 -16.32 1.69 -17.35
N ARG A 292 -16.26 2.62 -18.31
CA ARG A 292 -15.01 3.32 -18.64
C ARG A 292 -14.57 4.22 -17.48
N LYS A 293 -15.47 5.08 -16.99
CA LYS A 293 -15.18 5.98 -15.87
C LYS A 293 -14.85 5.23 -14.60
N LEU A 294 -15.53 4.11 -14.33
CA LEU A 294 -15.19 3.21 -13.23
C LEU A 294 -13.71 2.77 -13.29
N ARG A 295 -13.21 2.35 -14.46
CA ARG A 295 -11.82 1.87 -14.60
C ARG A 295 -10.79 3.00 -14.58
N GLU A 296 -11.12 4.14 -15.17
CA GLU A 296 -10.17 5.24 -15.36
C GLU A 296 -10.16 6.24 -14.19
N GLN A 297 -11.24 6.31 -13.42
CA GLN A 297 -11.48 7.36 -12.41
C GLN A 297 -11.87 6.80 -11.04
N THR A 298 -11.60 5.52 -10.76
CA THR A 298 -11.83 4.93 -9.43
C THR A 298 -10.62 4.15 -8.94
N ALA A 299 -9.83 4.80 -8.09
CA ALA A 299 -8.68 4.22 -7.44
C ALA A 299 -9.11 3.41 -6.20
N LEU A 300 -8.52 2.24 -5.99
CA LEU A 300 -8.64 1.49 -4.75
C LEU A 300 -7.69 2.05 -3.69
N ALA A 301 -8.21 2.22 -2.47
CA ALA A 301 -7.44 2.49 -1.28
C ALA A 301 -7.81 1.54 -0.14
N VAL A 302 -6.99 0.53 0.11
CA VAL A 302 -7.28 -0.49 1.12
C VAL A 302 -7.22 0.11 2.53
N ALA A 303 -8.31 -0.05 3.27
CA ALA A 303 -8.46 0.41 4.66
C ALA A 303 -7.74 -0.48 5.67
N THR A 304 -7.18 0.11 6.73
CA THR A 304 -6.60 -0.59 7.89
C THR A 304 -7.17 -0.04 9.20
N TYR A 305 -7.86 -0.87 9.98
CA TYR A 305 -8.37 -0.47 11.30
C TYR A 305 -7.33 -0.77 12.39
N LEU A 306 -6.70 0.28 12.95
CA LEU A 306 -5.56 0.14 13.87
C LEU A 306 -5.93 -0.55 15.18
N ASP A 307 -7.12 -0.28 15.69
CA ASP A 307 -7.58 -0.82 16.97
C ASP A 307 -7.67 -2.36 16.96
N SER A 308 -7.85 -2.98 15.77
CA SER A 308 -7.86 -4.45 15.64
C SER A 308 -6.58 -5.13 16.09
N TYR A 309 -5.45 -4.41 16.12
CA TYR A 309 -4.14 -4.91 16.51
C TYR A 309 -3.90 -4.85 18.03
N ILE A 310 -4.70 -4.08 18.76
CA ILE A 310 -4.58 -3.92 20.22
C ILE A 310 -5.82 -4.42 20.99
N ASN A 311 -6.94 -4.58 20.29
CA ASN A 311 -8.17 -5.12 20.85
C ASN A 311 -8.03 -6.60 21.20
N GLN A 312 -8.60 -6.98 22.33
CA GLN A 312 -8.56 -8.36 22.84
C GLN A 312 -9.82 -9.16 22.50
N LYS A 313 -10.91 -8.52 22.04
CA LYS A 313 -12.21 -9.17 21.82
C LYS A 313 -12.81 -8.85 20.44
N PRO A 314 -13.56 -9.78 19.82
CA PRO A 314 -14.32 -9.55 18.58
C PRO A 314 -15.31 -8.36 18.71
N PRO A 315 -15.80 -7.80 17.59
CA PRO A 315 -15.65 -8.26 16.20
C PRO A 315 -14.33 -7.83 15.52
N TYR A 316 -13.60 -6.88 16.09
CA TYR A 316 -12.38 -6.32 15.50
C TYR A 316 -11.15 -6.61 16.38
N CYS A 317 -10.63 -7.83 16.26
CA CYS A 317 -9.50 -8.33 17.04
C CYS A 317 -8.71 -9.35 16.19
N PHE A 318 -7.40 -9.14 16.06
CA PHE A 318 -6.50 -10.03 15.30
C PHE A 318 -5.70 -10.98 16.20
N GLN A 319 -5.96 -11.01 17.51
CA GLN A 319 -5.16 -11.80 18.46
C GLN A 319 -5.07 -13.29 18.08
N ALA A 320 -6.16 -13.88 17.58
CA ALA A 320 -6.17 -15.27 17.14
C ALA A 320 -5.35 -15.49 15.86
N ASP A 321 -5.42 -14.54 14.91
CA ASP A 321 -4.66 -14.59 13.66
C ASP A 321 -3.15 -14.41 13.94
N ILE A 322 -2.80 -13.44 14.78
CA ILE A 322 -1.43 -13.16 15.25
C ILE A 322 -0.83 -14.42 15.92
N ALA A 323 -1.57 -15.05 16.84
CA ALA A 323 -1.12 -16.25 17.53
C ALA A 323 -0.98 -17.45 16.58
N LYS A 324 -1.93 -17.63 15.65
CA LYS A 324 -1.89 -18.71 14.65
C LYS A 324 -0.66 -18.62 13.75
N GLU A 325 -0.22 -17.42 13.43
CA GLU A 325 0.92 -17.16 12.55
C GLU A 325 2.24 -16.97 13.30
N ASN A 326 2.24 -17.12 14.63
CA ASN A 326 3.42 -16.95 15.48
C ASN A 326 4.13 -15.60 15.24
N MET A 327 3.34 -14.53 15.13
CA MET A 327 3.81 -13.16 14.96
C MET A 327 3.60 -12.37 16.25
N THR A 328 4.35 -11.29 16.41
CA THR A 328 3.99 -10.17 17.28
C THR A 328 2.92 -9.30 16.61
N ALA A 329 2.22 -8.47 17.40
CA ALA A 329 1.23 -7.54 16.84
C ALA A 329 1.85 -6.53 15.85
N ILE A 330 3.09 -6.09 16.10
CA ILE A 330 3.78 -5.14 15.22
C ILE A 330 4.25 -5.80 13.92
N GLU A 331 4.71 -7.05 13.94
CA GLU A 331 5.04 -7.80 12.71
C GLU A 331 3.79 -8.02 11.85
N PHE A 332 2.67 -8.41 12.47
CA PHE A 332 1.40 -8.61 11.79
C PHE A 332 0.89 -7.30 11.16
N PHE A 333 0.99 -6.18 11.90
CA PHE A 333 0.67 -4.84 11.38
C PHE A 333 1.57 -4.43 10.22
N ARG A 334 2.90 -4.56 10.37
CA ARG A 334 3.88 -4.22 9.34
C ARG A 334 3.59 -4.94 8.04
N ARG A 335 3.35 -6.26 8.10
CA ARG A 335 2.99 -7.05 6.92
C ARG A 335 1.68 -6.56 6.30
N ASN A 336 0.61 -6.48 7.09
CA ASN A 336 -0.72 -6.22 6.53
C ASN A 336 -0.84 -4.82 5.97
N LEU A 337 -0.24 -3.81 6.61
CA LEU A 337 -0.21 -2.45 6.08
C LEU A 337 0.64 -2.38 4.81
N ARG A 338 1.82 -3.01 4.76
CA ARG A 338 2.62 -3.09 3.53
C ARG A 338 1.79 -3.67 2.39
N LEU A 339 1.15 -4.81 2.61
CA LEU A 339 0.33 -5.44 1.60
C LEU A 339 -0.87 -4.56 1.20
N ALA A 340 -1.50 -3.87 2.15
CA ALA A 340 -2.57 -2.90 1.85
C ALA A 340 -2.07 -1.76 0.95
N VAL A 341 -0.87 -1.23 1.20
CA VAL A 341 -0.24 -0.20 0.37
C VAL A 341 0.10 -0.72 -1.03
N GLU A 342 0.72 -1.90 -1.11
CA GLU A 342 1.10 -2.56 -2.37
C GLU A 342 -0.13 -2.84 -3.24
N PHE A 343 -1.21 -3.34 -2.64
CA PHE A 343 -2.46 -3.65 -3.32
C PHE A 343 -3.39 -2.45 -3.49
N SER A 344 -3.00 -1.24 -3.09
CA SER A 344 -3.74 -0.01 -3.40
C SER A 344 -3.20 0.65 -4.67
N ASP A 345 -3.98 1.52 -5.31
CA ASP A 345 -3.52 2.18 -6.55
C ASP A 345 -2.56 3.35 -6.22
N GLN A 346 -3.04 4.36 -5.50
CA GLN A 346 -2.22 5.50 -5.04
C GLN A 346 -2.29 5.70 -3.52
N TYR A 347 -3.47 5.56 -2.93
CA TYR A 347 -3.68 5.81 -1.50
C TYR A 347 -3.92 4.50 -0.76
N ALA A 348 -3.37 4.34 0.43
CA ALA A 348 -3.91 3.45 1.45
C ALA A 348 -4.28 4.31 2.67
N TRP A 349 -5.04 3.78 3.61
CA TRP A 349 -5.47 4.59 4.74
C TRP A 349 -5.69 3.80 6.02
N THR A 350 -5.61 4.51 7.13
CA THR A 350 -5.83 3.95 8.47
C THR A 350 -6.99 4.66 9.15
N TRP A 351 -7.74 3.91 9.95
CA TRP A 351 -8.71 4.43 10.91
C TRP A 351 -8.25 4.11 12.33
N ASN A 352 -8.26 5.11 13.21
CA ASN A 352 -7.97 4.92 14.63
C ASN A 352 -9.02 5.51 15.55
N GLU A 353 -9.21 4.83 16.68
CA GLU A 353 -10.22 5.20 17.65
C GLU A 353 -9.69 5.43 19.07
N GLN A 354 -9.04 4.44 19.67
CA GLN A 354 -8.79 4.43 21.11
C GLN A 354 -7.49 5.12 21.54
N ARG A 355 -6.61 5.48 20.60
CA ARG A 355 -5.29 6.07 20.86
C ARG A 355 -5.10 7.33 20.01
N LEU A 356 -4.17 8.17 20.46
CA LEU A 356 -3.78 9.42 19.82
C LEU A 356 -2.45 9.25 19.07
N TRP A 357 -2.28 9.95 17.97
CA TRP A 357 -1.00 10.01 17.26
C TRP A 357 -0.01 11.00 17.86
N TYR A 358 -0.50 12.07 18.48
CA TYR A 358 0.31 13.14 19.04
C TYR A 358 -0.21 13.53 20.42
N PRO A 359 0.65 14.09 21.31
CA PRO A 359 0.23 14.54 22.62
C PRO A 359 -0.89 15.58 22.52
N SER A 360 -2.09 15.20 22.97
CA SER A 360 -3.29 16.03 22.96
C SER A 360 -4.27 15.53 24.03
N THR A 361 -5.33 16.29 24.30
CA THR A 361 -6.45 15.82 25.11
C THR A 361 -7.30 14.85 24.31
N LEU A 362 -7.73 13.75 24.95
CA LEU A 362 -8.69 12.83 24.33
C LEU A 362 -9.97 13.58 23.95
N PRO A 363 -10.34 13.66 22.66
CA PRO A 363 -11.48 14.44 22.22
C PRO A 363 -12.81 13.92 22.76
N PHE A 364 -12.89 12.64 23.13
CA PHE A 364 -14.13 12.03 23.60
C PHE A 364 -13.98 11.23 24.89
N GLY A 365 -14.94 11.37 25.80
CA GLY A 365 -14.95 10.67 27.09
C GLY A 365 -15.00 9.13 26.98
N TRP A 366 -15.50 8.59 25.86
CA TRP A 366 -15.48 7.14 25.63
C TRP A 366 -14.08 6.61 25.33
N GLN A 367 -13.17 7.41 24.76
CA GLN A 367 -11.78 6.99 24.54
C GLN A 367 -11.06 6.77 25.87
N ARG A 368 -11.36 7.60 26.87
CA ARG A 368 -10.86 7.39 28.23
C ARG A 368 -11.33 6.05 28.78
N LYS A 369 -12.62 5.75 28.65
CA LYS A 369 -13.18 4.45 29.05
C LYS A 369 -12.56 3.29 28.27
N ALA A 370 -12.18 3.49 27.01
CA ALA A 370 -11.53 2.46 26.20
C ALA A 370 -10.10 2.18 26.68
N LEU A 371 -9.33 3.21 27.04
CA LEU A 371 -8.03 3.06 27.71
C LEU A 371 -8.17 2.27 29.02
N ASP A 372 -9.13 2.66 29.87
CA ASP A 372 -9.34 2.02 31.17
C ASP A 372 -9.78 0.54 31.04
N LYS A 373 -10.42 0.16 29.91
CA LYS A 373 -10.84 -1.22 29.61
C LYS A 373 -9.71 -2.12 29.11
N ASN A 374 -8.57 -1.56 28.71
CA ASN A 374 -7.43 -2.32 28.19
C ASN A 374 -6.12 -1.84 28.87
N PRO A 375 -5.99 -2.03 30.20
CA PRO A 375 -4.88 -1.47 30.99
C PRO A 375 -3.52 -2.05 30.62
N GLU A 376 -3.50 -3.25 30.02
CA GLU A 376 -2.27 -3.93 29.58
C GLU A 376 -1.67 -3.31 28.31
N VAL A 377 -2.43 -2.49 27.57
CA VAL A 377 -1.93 -1.80 26.36
C VAL A 377 -1.57 -0.36 26.72
N PRO A 378 -0.27 0.01 26.73
CA PRO A 378 0.18 1.35 27.11
C PRO A 378 -0.44 2.46 26.25
N GLY A 379 -0.47 3.68 26.76
CA GLY A 379 -1.14 4.80 26.10
C GLY A 379 -1.02 6.11 26.88
N PRO A 380 -1.55 7.22 26.32
CA PRO A 380 -2.58 7.25 25.28
C PRO A 380 -2.08 7.24 23.83
N LEU A 381 -0.76 7.22 23.59
CA LEU A 381 -0.21 7.33 22.24
C LEU A 381 -0.13 5.98 21.49
N TRP A 382 -0.29 6.02 20.17
CA TRP A 382 -0.08 4.85 19.31
C TRP A 382 1.33 4.26 19.43
N SER A 383 2.36 5.11 19.58
CA SER A 383 3.75 4.70 19.79
C SER A 383 3.97 3.90 21.08
N GLN A 384 3.10 4.08 22.07
CA GLN A 384 3.10 3.33 23.32
C GLN A 384 2.28 2.05 23.20
N ALA A 385 1.11 2.14 22.55
CA ALA A 385 0.19 1.02 22.38
C ALA A 385 0.72 -0.06 21.42
N LEU A 386 1.47 0.35 20.40
CA LEU A 386 2.10 -0.52 19.41
C LEU A 386 3.50 0.01 19.09
N PRO A 387 4.51 -0.25 19.94
CA PRO A 387 5.87 0.23 19.71
C PRO A 387 6.43 -0.16 18.35
N GLY A 388 7.06 0.78 17.64
CA GLY A 388 7.59 0.58 16.28
C GLY A 388 6.59 0.85 15.15
N ILE A 389 5.34 1.24 15.46
CA ILE A 389 4.30 1.52 14.47
C ILE A 389 4.71 2.57 13.42
N GLU A 390 5.50 3.58 13.79
CA GLU A 390 5.95 4.60 12.82
C GLU A 390 6.97 4.03 11.82
N ASP A 391 7.89 3.20 12.28
CA ASP A 391 8.83 2.50 11.39
C ASP A 391 8.07 1.53 10.48
N ALA A 392 7.06 0.83 10.98
CA ALA A 392 6.21 -0.05 10.19
C ALA A 392 5.43 0.72 9.10
N ILE A 393 4.88 1.90 9.41
CA ILE A 393 4.17 2.73 8.41
C ILE A 393 5.14 3.29 7.37
N ASN A 394 6.33 3.77 7.78
CA ASN A 394 7.33 4.26 6.84
C ASN A 394 7.86 3.13 5.93
N CYS A 395 8.08 1.94 6.48
CA CYS A 395 8.42 0.75 5.72
C CYS A 395 7.31 0.32 4.76
N ALA A 396 6.03 0.41 5.17
CA ALA A 396 4.91 0.11 4.28
C ALA A 396 4.81 1.10 3.11
N ARG A 397 5.08 2.39 3.34
CA ARG A 397 5.03 3.44 2.31
C ARG A 397 6.09 3.24 1.22
N ALA A 398 7.33 2.96 1.64
CA ALA A 398 8.48 2.85 0.75
C ALA A 398 9.47 1.81 1.31
N PRO A 399 9.20 0.49 1.16
CA PRO A 399 9.99 -0.55 1.82
C PRO A 399 11.45 -0.54 1.40
N HIS A 400 11.71 -0.26 0.12
CA HIS A 400 13.07 -0.18 -0.40
C HIS A 400 13.85 0.99 0.22
N ASP A 401 13.32 2.21 0.15
CA ASP A 401 14.00 3.40 0.68
C ASP A 401 14.17 3.34 2.19
N PHE A 402 13.15 2.85 2.91
CA PHE A 402 13.23 2.64 4.36
C PHE A 402 14.37 1.68 4.71
N ALA A 403 14.43 0.51 4.07
CA ALA A 403 15.45 -0.50 4.34
C ALA A 403 16.86 0.03 4.05
N LEU A 404 17.06 0.72 2.92
CA LEU A 404 18.36 1.29 2.57
C LEU A 404 18.77 2.43 3.50
N GLN A 405 17.82 3.26 3.95
CA GLN A 405 18.10 4.29 4.95
C GLN A 405 18.53 3.67 6.29
N GLN A 406 17.86 2.61 6.73
CA GLN A 406 18.22 1.93 7.97
C GLN A 406 19.58 1.25 7.86
N PHE A 407 19.82 0.55 6.76
CA PHE A 407 21.12 -0.05 6.46
C PHE A 407 22.25 1.00 6.47
N ALA A 408 22.05 2.14 5.79
CA ALA A 408 23.04 3.21 5.76
C ALA A 408 23.29 3.86 7.13
N SER A 409 22.29 3.87 8.02
CA SER A 409 22.44 4.35 9.41
C SER A 409 23.04 3.32 10.36
N GLY A 410 23.33 2.10 9.90
CA GLY A 410 23.80 0.99 10.74
C GLY A 410 22.71 0.32 11.58
N ARG A 411 21.42 0.59 11.32
CA ARG A 411 20.29 -0.09 11.97
C ARG A 411 19.99 -1.42 11.28
N CYS A 412 20.97 -2.31 11.30
CA CYS A 412 20.88 -3.65 10.72
C CYS A 412 21.72 -4.64 11.54
N SER A 413 21.49 -5.94 11.32
CA SER A 413 22.35 -6.99 11.86
C SER A 413 23.77 -6.91 11.29
N GLY A 414 24.70 -7.68 11.85
CA GLY A 414 25.93 -8.06 11.13
C GLY A 414 25.60 -8.84 9.85
N ASN A 415 26.60 -9.01 8.99
CA ASN A 415 26.44 -9.81 7.77
C ASN A 415 26.13 -11.26 8.16
N LEU A 416 25.01 -11.79 7.68
CA LEU A 416 24.53 -13.14 7.98
C LEU A 416 25.29 -14.23 7.21
N LEU A 417 26.01 -13.85 6.15
CA LEU A 417 26.85 -14.75 5.37
C LEU A 417 28.14 -15.07 6.10
N LEU A 418 28.57 -16.32 6.00
CA LEU A 418 29.87 -16.79 6.44
C LEU A 418 30.87 -16.69 5.28
N ASN A 419 32.11 -16.30 5.57
CA ASN A 419 33.17 -16.16 4.56
C ASN A 419 32.72 -15.28 3.36
N SER A 420 32.04 -14.17 3.63
CA SER A 420 31.50 -13.26 2.61
C SER A 420 32.57 -12.54 1.79
N SER A 421 33.78 -12.40 2.33
CA SER A 421 34.94 -11.82 1.65
C SER A 421 35.84 -12.86 0.97
N PHE A 422 35.51 -14.14 1.05
CA PHE A 422 36.30 -15.24 0.46
C PHE A 422 37.75 -15.39 0.99
N GLU A 423 38.07 -14.77 2.12
CA GLU A 423 39.41 -14.76 2.71
C GLU A 423 39.68 -15.93 3.66
N ALA A 424 38.64 -16.62 4.13
CA ALA A 424 38.82 -17.67 5.14
C ALA A 424 39.42 -18.94 4.52
N GLU A 425 40.63 -19.30 4.95
CA GLU A 425 41.30 -20.57 4.61
C GLU A 425 40.91 -21.74 5.55
N THR A 426 39.87 -21.58 6.39
CA THR A 426 39.54 -22.54 7.45
C THR A 426 38.97 -23.86 6.92
N LYS A 427 39.18 -24.93 7.70
CA LYS A 427 38.53 -26.24 7.47
C LYS A 427 37.01 -26.06 7.41
N GLN A 428 36.43 -26.61 6.35
CA GLN A 428 34.99 -26.72 6.12
C GLN A 428 34.23 -27.20 7.36
N ALA A 429 33.06 -26.63 7.63
CA ALA A 429 32.16 -27.16 8.66
C ALA A 429 31.84 -28.64 8.37
N ALA A 430 31.83 -29.48 9.41
CA ALA A 430 31.77 -30.94 9.26
C ALA A 430 30.49 -31.48 8.59
N VAL A 431 29.42 -30.67 8.52
CA VAL A 431 28.17 -31.01 7.84
C VAL A 431 27.59 -29.73 7.24
N LEU A 432 27.51 -29.67 5.91
CA LEU A 432 26.70 -28.67 5.18
C LEU A 432 25.43 -29.37 4.69
N ASP A 433 24.27 -28.77 4.93
CA ASP A 433 23.00 -29.20 4.33
C ASP A 433 22.95 -28.67 2.89
N LEU A 434 23.68 -29.35 2.01
CA LEU A 434 23.88 -28.94 0.62
C LEU A 434 22.56 -28.92 -0.14
N ALA A 435 22.40 -27.95 -1.05
CA ALA A 435 21.33 -28.07 -2.02
C ALA A 435 21.51 -29.35 -2.86
N PRO A 436 20.39 -29.97 -3.29
CA PRO A 436 20.43 -30.98 -4.34
C PRO A 436 21.24 -30.49 -5.53
N ASP A 437 22.19 -31.30 -6.00
CA ASP A 437 23.07 -31.07 -7.15
C ASP A 437 24.11 -29.93 -7.03
N SER A 438 24.27 -29.35 -5.83
CA SER A 438 25.32 -28.34 -5.58
C SER A 438 26.69 -28.98 -5.33
N VAL A 439 27.74 -28.29 -5.78
CA VAL A 439 29.14 -28.67 -5.60
C VAL A 439 29.81 -27.67 -4.66
N VAL A 440 30.47 -28.21 -3.64
CA VAL A 440 31.26 -27.44 -2.67
C VAL A 440 32.61 -27.05 -3.27
N LEU A 441 33.07 -25.84 -2.98
CA LEU A 441 34.41 -25.40 -3.33
C LEU A 441 35.37 -25.62 -2.15
N ASP A 442 36.31 -26.56 -2.30
CA ASP A 442 37.26 -26.95 -1.24
C ASP A 442 38.04 -25.76 -0.62
N LYS A 443 38.29 -24.71 -1.41
CA LYS A 443 39.05 -23.52 -1.00
C LYS A 443 38.18 -22.37 -0.48
N VAL A 444 36.86 -22.52 -0.51
CA VAL A 444 35.92 -21.44 -0.22
C VAL A 444 34.81 -21.99 0.67
N PRO A 445 35.08 -22.16 1.99
CA PRO A 445 34.13 -22.78 2.90
C PRO A 445 32.80 -22.02 2.93
N ASN A 446 31.71 -22.78 3.11
CA ASN A 446 30.31 -22.33 3.18
C ASN A 446 29.69 -21.85 1.85
N TRP A 447 30.44 -21.84 0.76
CA TRP A 447 29.93 -21.50 -0.56
C TRP A 447 29.73 -22.74 -1.42
N GLU A 448 28.60 -22.76 -2.11
CA GLU A 448 28.16 -23.81 -3.02
C GLU A 448 28.13 -23.26 -4.45
N THR A 449 28.28 -24.16 -5.42
CA THR A 449 28.16 -23.83 -6.84
C THR A 449 27.21 -24.78 -7.53
N TRP A 450 26.53 -24.28 -8.55
CA TRP A 450 25.67 -25.11 -9.40
C TRP A 450 25.76 -24.62 -10.84
N GLN A 451 25.74 -25.56 -11.79
CA GLN A 451 25.61 -25.25 -13.20
C GLN A 451 24.89 -26.39 -13.94
N PRO A 452 24.16 -26.10 -15.03
CA PRO A 452 23.47 -27.12 -15.79
C PRO A 452 24.48 -28.05 -16.49
N LYS A 453 24.08 -29.31 -16.74
CA LYS A 453 24.95 -30.36 -17.31
C LYS A 453 25.64 -29.99 -18.63
N HIS A 454 25.03 -29.10 -19.41
CA HIS A 454 25.57 -28.64 -20.69
C HIS A 454 26.67 -27.57 -20.51
N SER A 455 26.71 -26.88 -19.38
CA SER A 455 27.80 -25.95 -19.05
C SER A 455 29.10 -26.74 -18.82
N LYS A 456 30.18 -26.25 -19.44
CA LYS A 456 31.55 -26.77 -19.26
C LYS A 456 32.46 -25.77 -18.55
N GLY A 457 31.87 -24.69 -18.02
CA GLY A 457 32.57 -23.68 -17.25
C GLY A 457 33.06 -24.20 -15.91
N SER A 458 33.81 -23.34 -15.23
CA SER A 458 34.35 -23.62 -13.90
C SER A 458 34.18 -22.43 -12.96
N PHE A 459 34.20 -22.75 -11.67
CA PHE A 459 34.21 -21.78 -10.58
C PHE A 459 35.53 -21.92 -9.84
N ARG A 460 36.17 -20.81 -9.50
CA ARG A 460 37.44 -20.80 -8.78
C ARG A 460 37.61 -19.56 -7.92
N LEU A 461 38.43 -19.69 -6.89
CA LEU A 461 38.95 -18.57 -6.12
C LEU A 461 39.97 -17.82 -6.98
N ALA A 462 39.73 -16.54 -7.24
CA ALA A 462 40.64 -15.62 -7.92
C ALA A 462 41.37 -14.77 -6.87
N ALA A 463 42.58 -15.19 -6.53
CA ALA A 463 43.37 -14.58 -5.46
C ALA A 463 43.81 -13.16 -5.84
N ASN A 464 43.54 -12.19 -4.97
CA ASN A 464 43.90 -10.78 -5.12
C ASN A 464 43.30 -10.08 -6.36
N GLU A 465 42.20 -10.61 -6.88
CA GLU A 465 41.47 -10.06 -8.04
C GLU A 465 40.14 -9.39 -7.65
N GLY A 466 39.86 -9.30 -6.34
CA GLY A 466 38.69 -8.64 -5.76
C GLY A 466 38.73 -7.11 -5.84
N TYR A 467 37.64 -6.50 -5.39
CA TYR A 467 37.38 -5.07 -5.50
C TYR A 467 38.46 -4.20 -4.86
N ASP A 468 38.89 -4.58 -3.66
CA ASP A 468 39.92 -3.92 -2.87
C ASP A 468 41.28 -4.65 -2.89
N GLY A 469 41.44 -5.62 -3.80
CA GLY A 469 42.64 -6.46 -3.88
C GLY A 469 42.60 -7.70 -2.98
N ARG A 470 41.46 -8.00 -2.33
CA ARG A 470 41.16 -9.29 -1.72
C ARG A 470 40.86 -10.39 -2.74
N HIS A 471 40.58 -11.58 -2.26
CA HIS A 471 40.10 -12.71 -3.07
C HIS A 471 38.69 -12.44 -3.61
N ALA A 472 38.42 -12.93 -4.81
CA ALA A 472 37.09 -12.90 -5.39
C ALA A 472 36.68 -14.29 -5.87
N MET A 473 35.38 -14.51 -5.98
CA MET A 473 34.86 -15.70 -6.64
C MET A 473 34.70 -15.49 -8.13
N GLN A 474 35.34 -16.32 -8.93
CA GLN A 474 35.30 -16.21 -10.39
C GLN A 474 34.52 -17.38 -11.00
N ALA A 475 33.59 -17.06 -11.90
CA ALA A 475 32.98 -18.00 -12.83
C ALA A 475 33.55 -17.75 -14.23
N VAL A 476 33.97 -18.81 -14.95
CA VAL A 476 34.59 -18.72 -16.29
C VAL A 476 33.94 -19.71 -17.23
N ALA A 477 33.58 -19.25 -18.42
CA ALA A 477 32.91 -20.05 -19.46
C ALA A 477 31.64 -20.77 -18.99
N THR A 478 31.00 -20.26 -17.93
CA THR A 478 29.80 -20.85 -17.33
C THR A 478 28.56 -20.41 -18.10
N ASN A 479 27.82 -21.37 -18.64
CA ASN A 479 26.54 -21.12 -19.29
C ASN A 479 25.39 -21.38 -18.30
N GLY A 480 24.97 -20.32 -17.59
CA GLY A 480 23.81 -20.34 -16.70
C GLY A 480 24.05 -21.04 -15.36
N GLY A 481 25.12 -20.67 -14.65
CA GLY A 481 25.48 -21.24 -13.34
C GLY A 481 25.57 -20.20 -12.25
N VAL A 482 25.63 -20.65 -10.99
CA VAL A 482 25.57 -19.80 -9.79
C VAL A 482 26.62 -20.19 -8.76
N ILE A 483 27.08 -19.18 -8.02
CA ILE A 483 27.72 -19.32 -6.71
C ILE A 483 26.69 -18.90 -5.68
N HIS A 484 26.48 -19.68 -4.63
CA HIS A 484 25.43 -19.39 -3.66
C HIS A 484 25.78 -19.82 -2.24
N GLN A 485 25.12 -19.17 -1.29
CA GLN A 485 25.16 -19.53 0.13
C GLN A 485 23.77 -19.31 0.71
N VAL A 486 23.40 -20.18 1.64
CA VAL A 486 22.11 -20.17 2.32
C VAL A 486 22.25 -19.61 3.74
N VAL A 487 21.33 -18.74 4.13
CA VAL A 487 21.24 -18.19 5.49
C VAL A 487 19.85 -18.44 6.06
N LYS A 488 19.79 -18.70 7.38
CA LYS A 488 18.52 -18.78 8.10
C LYS A 488 17.93 -17.37 8.24
N ILE A 489 16.63 -17.24 8.01
CA ILE A 489 15.92 -15.95 8.07
C ILE A 489 14.70 -16.04 8.99
N ASN A 490 14.30 -14.90 9.54
CA ASN A 490 12.98 -14.68 10.09
C ASN A 490 12.02 -14.32 8.94
N PRO A 491 10.95 -15.10 8.68
CA PRO A 491 10.01 -14.82 7.59
C PRO A 491 9.24 -13.51 7.76
N ASN A 492 9.29 -12.89 8.94
CA ASN A 492 8.56 -11.66 9.23
C ASN A 492 9.42 -10.40 9.10
N SER A 493 10.72 -10.56 8.84
CA SER A 493 11.71 -9.47 8.82
C SER A 493 11.94 -8.90 7.42
N VAL A 494 12.73 -7.83 7.36
CA VAL A 494 13.18 -7.18 6.11
C VAL A 494 14.69 -7.35 5.99
N TYR A 495 15.17 -7.72 4.81
CA TYR A 495 16.59 -7.92 4.54
C TYR A 495 17.11 -7.03 3.41
N VAL A 496 18.37 -6.65 3.50
CA VAL A 496 19.14 -6.06 2.40
C VAL A 496 20.18 -7.07 1.95
N VAL A 497 20.17 -7.40 0.67
CA VAL A 497 21.18 -8.25 0.01
C VAL A 497 21.99 -7.38 -0.94
N ARG A 498 23.32 -7.43 -0.82
CA ARG A 498 24.25 -6.72 -1.71
C ARG A 498 25.35 -7.66 -2.19
N ALA A 499 25.85 -7.35 -3.38
CA ALA A 499 27.01 -8.00 -3.94
C ALA A 499 27.67 -7.08 -4.95
N LEU A 500 28.97 -7.26 -5.16
CA LEU A 500 29.71 -6.67 -6.27
C LEU A 500 29.95 -7.71 -7.35
N ALA A 501 29.94 -7.25 -8.61
CA ALA A 501 30.40 -8.06 -9.73
C ALA A 501 31.21 -7.25 -10.74
N LYS A 502 32.15 -7.93 -11.39
CA LYS A 502 32.89 -7.43 -12.55
C LYS A 502 32.76 -8.44 -13.68
N THR A 503 32.53 -7.97 -14.89
CA THR A 503 32.28 -8.83 -16.06
C THR A 503 33.34 -8.65 -17.15
N GLN A 504 33.58 -9.70 -17.93
CA GLN A 504 34.51 -9.71 -19.06
C GLN A 504 33.89 -10.37 -20.30
N ALA A 505 34.28 -9.88 -21.48
CA ALA A 505 33.94 -10.45 -22.79
C ALA A 505 32.42 -10.65 -23.03
N GLY A 506 31.61 -9.72 -22.53
CA GLY A 506 30.15 -9.76 -22.69
C GLY A 506 29.45 -10.81 -21.83
N ALA A 507 30.11 -11.37 -20.81
CA ALA A 507 29.44 -12.16 -19.79
C ALA A 507 28.41 -11.30 -19.02
N GLY A 508 27.22 -11.85 -18.79
CA GLY A 508 26.21 -11.26 -17.92
C GLY A 508 26.37 -11.74 -16.47
N ALA A 509 26.05 -10.86 -15.52
CA ALA A 509 26.03 -11.16 -14.09
C ALA A 509 24.68 -10.76 -13.48
N THR A 510 24.17 -11.58 -12.56
CA THR A 510 22.94 -11.30 -11.82
C THR A 510 23.09 -11.64 -10.34
N CYS A 511 22.53 -10.82 -9.46
CA CYS A 511 22.35 -11.16 -8.05
C CYS A 511 20.89 -11.56 -7.86
N GLY A 512 20.64 -12.75 -7.33
CA GLY A 512 19.29 -13.25 -7.11
C GLY A 512 19.08 -13.84 -5.74
N ILE A 513 17.82 -14.13 -5.44
CA ILE A 513 17.43 -14.83 -4.23
C ILE A 513 16.57 -16.05 -4.56
N ALA A 514 16.74 -17.10 -3.77
CA ALA A 514 15.94 -18.31 -3.82
C ALA A 514 15.61 -18.81 -2.41
N TRP A 515 14.58 -19.64 -2.29
CA TRP A 515 13.99 -19.98 -1.00
C TRP A 515 14.16 -21.46 -0.66
N ARG A 516 14.42 -21.77 0.61
CA ARG A 516 14.34 -23.14 1.14
C ARG A 516 13.43 -23.20 2.37
N ASN A 517 12.74 -24.33 2.53
CA ASN A 517 11.87 -24.57 3.68
C ASN A 517 12.67 -25.03 4.92
N GLN A 518 11.98 -25.29 6.03
CA GLN A 518 12.61 -25.75 7.28
C GLN A 518 13.43 -27.05 7.16
N LYS A 519 13.19 -27.85 6.12
CA LYS A 519 13.93 -29.10 5.84
C LYS A 519 15.08 -28.91 4.84
N GLY A 520 15.43 -27.66 4.50
CA GLY A 520 16.48 -27.37 3.53
C GLY A 520 16.09 -27.61 2.07
N VAL A 521 14.83 -27.95 1.77
CA VAL A 521 14.38 -28.23 0.40
C VAL A 521 14.00 -26.94 -0.31
N TRP A 522 14.42 -26.78 -1.57
CA TRP A 522 14.01 -25.69 -2.45
C TRP A 522 12.49 -25.54 -2.49
N CYS A 523 11.99 -24.33 -2.28
CA CYS A 523 10.56 -24.01 -2.31
C CYS A 523 10.32 -22.69 -3.04
N ASN A 524 9.04 -22.35 -3.28
CA ASN A 524 8.61 -21.04 -3.78
C ASN A 524 9.36 -20.58 -5.05
N GLN A 525 9.67 -21.49 -5.98
CA GLN A 525 10.50 -21.22 -7.17
C GLN A 525 9.96 -20.08 -8.04
N LEU A 526 8.64 -19.92 -8.14
CA LEU A 526 7.99 -18.81 -8.87
C LEU A 526 8.20 -17.43 -8.22
N ARG A 527 8.74 -17.40 -6.99
CA ARG A 527 9.08 -16.20 -6.23
C ARG A 527 10.59 -15.96 -6.18
N ASN A 528 11.38 -16.76 -6.89
CA ASN A 528 12.79 -16.46 -7.12
C ASN A 528 12.86 -15.28 -8.09
N PHE A 529 13.74 -14.33 -7.82
CA PHE A 529 14.01 -13.24 -8.75
C PHE A 529 15.48 -12.84 -8.65
N ALA A 530 15.93 -12.14 -9.69
CA ALA A 530 17.29 -11.62 -9.77
C ALA A 530 17.30 -10.23 -10.37
N VAL A 531 18.25 -9.42 -9.92
CA VAL A 531 18.51 -8.07 -10.42
C VAL A 531 19.88 -8.03 -11.11
N PRO A 532 20.06 -7.16 -12.11
CA PRO A 532 21.38 -6.91 -12.66
C PRO A 532 22.27 -6.16 -11.65
N PHE A 533 23.58 -6.25 -11.84
CA PHE A 533 24.51 -5.32 -11.19
C PHE A 533 24.49 -4.01 -11.98
N SER A 534 23.80 -3.01 -11.45
CA SER A 534 23.44 -1.78 -12.18
C SER A 534 24.10 -0.51 -11.65
N GLU A 535 24.58 -0.50 -10.40
CA GLU A 535 25.26 0.67 -9.84
C GLU A 535 26.75 0.60 -10.18
N ASP A 536 27.25 1.51 -11.01
CA ASP A 536 28.66 1.57 -11.39
C ASP A 536 29.54 2.04 -10.22
N LEU A 537 30.62 1.29 -9.99
CA LEU A 537 31.71 1.63 -9.06
C LEU A 537 33.02 1.83 -9.86
N ASP A 538 34.16 1.87 -9.18
CA ASP A 538 35.45 1.98 -9.85
C ASP A 538 35.92 0.65 -10.46
N LYS A 539 36.93 0.74 -11.34
CA LYS A 539 37.65 -0.41 -11.93
C LYS A 539 36.78 -1.47 -12.64
N GLY A 540 35.60 -1.06 -13.10
CA GLY A 540 34.64 -1.91 -13.82
C GLY A 540 33.78 -2.81 -12.92
N TRP A 541 33.80 -2.58 -11.61
CA TRP A 541 32.90 -3.23 -10.67
C TRP A 541 31.54 -2.54 -10.66
N ARG A 542 30.50 -3.34 -10.42
CA ARG A 542 29.13 -2.88 -10.27
C ARG A 542 28.49 -3.52 -9.06
N ARG A 543 27.56 -2.82 -8.43
CA ARG A 543 26.78 -3.31 -7.29
C ARG A 543 25.36 -3.68 -7.70
N ALA A 544 24.89 -4.78 -7.13
CA ALA A 544 23.49 -5.14 -7.05
C ALA A 544 23.00 -4.93 -5.62
N THR A 545 21.77 -4.43 -5.47
CA THR A 545 21.09 -4.32 -4.16
C THR A 545 19.69 -4.88 -4.30
N ILE A 546 19.30 -5.76 -3.38
CA ILE A 546 17.94 -6.29 -3.28
C ILE A 546 17.42 -5.99 -1.88
N VAL A 547 16.22 -5.41 -1.79
CA VAL A 547 15.48 -5.31 -0.53
C VAL A 547 14.42 -6.40 -0.51
N VAL A 548 14.55 -7.31 0.44
CA VAL A 548 13.65 -8.44 0.64
C VAL A 548 12.69 -8.10 1.79
N HIS A 549 11.44 -7.82 1.45
CA HIS A 549 10.39 -7.45 2.41
C HIS A 549 9.13 -8.32 2.26
N ASP A 550 9.18 -9.28 1.34
CA ASP A 550 8.10 -10.21 1.04
C ASP A 550 8.66 -11.63 0.98
N ILE A 551 8.69 -12.28 2.13
CA ILE A 551 9.19 -13.65 2.28
C ILE A 551 8.00 -14.60 2.10
N PRO A 552 8.04 -15.53 1.14
CA PRO A 552 6.93 -16.45 0.92
C PRO A 552 6.69 -17.36 2.12
N GLU A 553 5.43 -17.76 2.32
CA GLU A 553 5.05 -18.73 3.35
C GLU A 553 5.85 -20.04 3.23
N ASN A 554 6.02 -20.73 4.36
CA ASN A 554 6.79 -21.99 4.47
C ASN A 554 8.27 -21.87 4.10
N THR A 555 8.83 -20.65 4.12
CA THR A 555 10.27 -20.38 3.94
C THR A 555 10.96 -20.28 5.30
N ALA A 556 12.16 -20.85 5.40
CA ALA A 556 13.03 -20.73 6.57
C ALA A 556 14.43 -20.21 6.23
N PHE A 557 14.81 -20.28 4.96
CA PHE A 557 16.12 -19.86 4.50
C PHE A 557 16.05 -19.08 3.20
N LEU A 558 16.96 -18.11 3.08
CA LEU A 558 17.23 -17.37 1.86
C LEU A 558 18.59 -17.83 1.32
N SER A 559 18.64 -18.16 0.04
CA SER A 559 19.87 -18.42 -0.71
C SER A 559 20.17 -17.23 -1.60
N VAL A 560 21.31 -16.56 -1.38
CA VAL A 560 21.81 -15.56 -2.33
C VAL A 560 22.43 -16.28 -3.52
N MET A 561 22.09 -15.86 -4.74
CA MET A 561 22.44 -16.53 -5.99
C MET A 561 23.22 -15.57 -6.88
N LEU A 562 24.54 -15.77 -6.98
CA LEU A 562 25.43 -14.98 -7.83
C LEU A 562 25.57 -15.69 -9.17
N GLY A 563 24.77 -15.27 -10.13
CA GLY A 563 24.60 -15.93 -11.42
C GLY A 563 25.49 -15.37 -12.51
N MET A 564 26.10 -16.26 -13.29
CA MET A 564 26.73 -15.95 -14.57
C MET A 564 25.83 -16.40 -15.72
N ASN A 565 25.47 -15.46 -16.58
CA ASN A 565 24.67 -15.68 -17.78
C ASN A 565 25.55 -15.41 -19.00
N SER A 566 25.98 -16.47 -19.70
CA SER A 566 26.89 -16.36 -20.84
C SER A 566 26.64 -17.46 -21.87
N ALA A 567 27.26 -17.34 -23.04
CA ALA A 567 27.22 -18.40 -24.06
C ALA A 567 28.19 -19.55 -23.77
N GLY A 568 29.03 -19.42 -22.73
CA GLY A 568 30.06 -20.39 -22.36
C GLY A 568 31.36 -20.25 -23.15
N ALA A 569 31.66 -19.07 -23.70
CA ALA A 569 32.93 -18.84 -24.40
C ALA A 569 34.11 -18.82 -23.40
N PRO A 570 35.30 -19.32 -23.76
CA PRO A 570 36.43 -19.46 -22.82
C PRO A 570 36.93 -18.18 -22.16
N ASP A 571 36.73 -17.02 -22.80
CA ASP A 571 37.16 -15.69 -22.35
C ASP A 571 36.09 -14.93 -21.55
N GLN A 572 34.86 -15.46 -21.51
CA GLN A 572 33.76 -14.93 -20.71
C GLN A 572 33.99 -15.28 -19.24
N ALA A 573 34.02 -14.24 -18.41
CA ALA A 573 34.23 -14.39 -16.97
C ALA A 573 33.44 -13.36 -16.17
N VAL A 574 33.08 -13.75 -14.95
CA VAL A 574 32.50 -12.88 -13.93
C VAL A 574 33.24 -13.09 -12.63
N TRP A 575 33.61 -11.99 -11.96
CA TRP A 575 34.11 -11.98 -10.60
C TRP A 575 33.01 -11.45 -9.68
N PHE A 576 32.89 -12.03 -8.50
CA PHE A 576 31.98 -11.61 -7.44
C PHE A 576 32.76 -11.36 -6.15
N ASP A 577 32.36 -10.32 -5.43
CA ASP A 577 33.00 -9.87 -4.19
C ASP A 577 32.01 -9.14 -3.28
N GLU A 578 32.39 -8.91 -2.01
CA GLU A 578 31.66 -8.14 -1.00
C GLU A 578 30.17 -8.50 -0.92
N VAL A 579 29.91 -9.77 -0.62
CA VAL A 579 28.54 -10.30 -0.57
C VAL A 579 27.97 -10.14 0.82
N GLU A 580 26.81 -9.50 0.90
CA GLU A 580 26.22 -9.06 2.16
C GLU A 580 24.76 -9.45 2.24
N ILE A 581 24.34 -9.97 3.39
CA ILE A 581 22.92 -10.11 3.75
C ILE A 581 22.75 -9.59 5.17
N HIS A 582 21.91 -8.58 5.33
CA HIS A 582 21.65 -7.95 6.63
C HIS A 582 20.16 -7.89 6.91
N GLU A 583 19.76 -8.23 8.13
CA GLU A 583 18.42 -7.97 8.64
C GLU A 583 18.29 -6.51 9.06
N ILE A 584 17.21 -5.84 8.66
CA ILE A 584 16.92 -4.46 9.07
C ILE A 584 16.23 -4.46 10.42
N LEU A 585 16.77 -3.67 11.36
CA LEU A 585 16.28 -3.58 12.73
C LEU A 585 15.30 -2.42 12.89
N PHE A 586 14.10 -2.72 13.40
CA PHE A 586 13.06 -1.74 13.67
C PHE A 586 13.23 -1.18 15.09
N LYS A 587 12.76 0.05 15.37
CA LYS A 587 12.92 0.68 16.70
C LYS A 587 12.42 -0.18 17.87
N SER A 588 11.34 -0.94 17.67
CA SER A 588 10.80 -1.88 18.67
C SER A 588 11.78 -3.00 19.03
N GLU A 589 12.70 -3.34 18.12
CA GLU A 589 13.67 -4.44 18.27
C GLU A 589 15.00 -3.95 18.86
N THR A 590 15.23 -2.63 18.87
CA THR A 590 16.46 -2.00 19.44
C THR A 590 16.37 -1.71 20.94
N GLN A 591 15.25 -2.03 21.60
CA GLN A 591 15.03 -1.78 23.04
C GLN A 591 15.27 -2.99 23.95
N HIS A 592 15.97 -4.03 23.48
CA HIS A 592 16.59 -4.98 24.40
C HIS A 592 17.97 -4.46 24.81
N PRO A 593 18.21 -4.14 26.10
CA PRO A 593 19.56 -4.10 26.59
C PRO A 593 20.15 -5.50 26.37
N GLN A 594 21.35 -5.55 25.80
CA GLN A 594 22.25 -6.65 26.10
C GLN A 594 22.42 -6.64 27.62
N GLU A 595 21.74 -7.55 28.31
CA GLU A 595 22.18 -7.99 29.64
C GLU A 595 23.08 -9.21 29.43
N ASP A 596 24.20 -9.16 30.14
CA ASP A 596 25.42 -9.96 30.04
C ASP A 596 25.24 -11.49 30.04
#